data_AF-A0A182J576-F1
#
_entry.id   AF-A0A182J576-F1
#
_cell.length_a   1.000
_cell.length_b   1.000
_cell.length_c   1.000
_cell.angle_alpha   90.00
_cell.angle_beta   90.00
_cell.angle_gamma   90.00
#
_symmetry.space_group_name_H-M   'P 1'
#
loop_
_entity.id
_entity.type
_entity.pdbx_description
1 polymer ?
#
loop_
_entity_poly.entity_id
_entity_poly.type
_entity_poly.pdbx_seq_one_letter_code
_entity_poly.pdbx_strand_id
1 'polypeptide(L)'
;MRLTLQPSIIFQAIASLLYIIYNILQVVGDFKEIRAAVDLQAKSWETLANIPSFYTFNHRGKALSPVYEQPNPEAYDQAYDSLLQ
;
A
#
# COMPACT_ATOMS: atom_id res chain seq x y z
N MET A 1 56.64 10.08 27.25
CA MET A 1 55.37 9.81 26.55
C MET A 1 54.71 11.15 26.22
N ARG A 2 54.84 11.66 24.98
CA ARG A 2 54.20 12.94 24.61
C ARG A 2 52.71 12.66 24.40
N LEU A 3 51.88 13.08 25.35
CA LEU A 3 50.40 12.97 25.30
C LEU A 3 49.75 13.97 24.32
N THR A 4 50.51 14.55 23.38
CA THR A 4 49.93 15.50 22.42
C THR A 4 49.41 14.72 21.23
N LEU A 5 48.09 14.62 21.14
CA LEU A 5 47.39 14.04 20.00
C LEU A 5 47.95 14.66 18.71
N GLN A 6 48.59 13.85 17.85
CA GLN A 6 49.24 14.36 16.65
C GLN A 6 48.22 15.11 15.78
N PRO A 7 48.55 16.29 15.21
CA PRO A 7 47.59 17.07 14.43
C PRO A 7 46.88 16.29 13.31
N SER A 8 47.53 15.25 12.77
CA SER A 8 46.99 14.33 11.78
C SER A 8 45.77 13.54 12.27
N ILE A 9 45.76 13.03 13.50
CA ILE A 9 44.63 12.23 14.01
C ILE A 9 43.44 13.11 14.40
N ILE A 10 43.69 14.36 14.82
CA ILE A 10 42.63 15.36 15.04
C ILE A 10 41.93 15.67 13.72
N PHE A 11 42.70 15.98 12.68
CA PHE A 11 42.16 16.25 11.36
C PHE A 11 41.39 15.05 10.79
N GLN A 12 41.94 13.84 10.94
CA GLN A 12 41.29 12.60 10.51
C GLN A 12 39.96 12.35 11.24
N ALA A 13 39.91 12.59 12.55
CA ALA A 13 38.69 12.43 13.33
C ALA A 13 37.59 13.42 12.93
N ILE A 14 37.97 14.68 12.64
CA ILE A 14 37.02 15.69 12.15
C ILE A 14 36.53 15.32 10.75
N ALA A 15 37.43 14.92 9.86
CA ALA A 15 37.07 14.53 8.49
C ALA A 15 36.16 13.30 8.46
N SER A 16 36.43 12.28 9.29
CA SER A 16 35.58 11.09 9.37
C SER A 16 34.20 11.38 9.96
N LEU A 17 34.12 12.27 10.95
CA LEU A 17 32.85 12.72 11.52
C LEU A 17 31.98 13.42 10.47
N LEU A 18 32.55 14.37 9.73
CA LEU A 18 31.85 15.07 8.64
C LEU A 18 31.42 14.11 7.54
N TYR A 19 32.30 13.16 7.18
CA TYR A 19 31.98 12.14 6.17
C TYR A 19 30.79 11.27 6.59
N ILE A 20 30.76 10.79 7.83
CA ILE A 20 29.66 9.95 8.33
C ILE A 20 28.35 10.73 8.36
N ILE A 21 28.36 11.98 8.86
CA ILE A 21 27.16 12.83 8.88
C ILE A 21 26.62 13.02 7.45
N TYR A 22 27.50 13.35 6.50
CA TYR A 22 27.11 13.50 5.10
C TYR A 22 26.49 12.23 4.52
N ASN A 23 27.09 11.07 4.77
CA ASN A 23 26.56 9.79 4.28
C ASN A 23 25.20 9.46 4.90
N ILE A 24 25.01 9.68 6.20
CA ILE A 24 23.72 9.43 6.85
C ILE A 24 22.64 10.34 6.28
N LEU A 25 22.94 11.61 6.03
CA LEU A 25 21.96 12.53 5.41
C LEU A 25 21.53 12.07 4.01
N GLN A 26 22.44 11.50 3.23
CA GLN A 26 22.11 10.94 1.91
C GLN A 26 21.31 9.63 2.01
N VAL A 27 21.54 8.81 3.03
CA VAL A 27 20.84 7.52 3.23
C VAL A 27 19.45 7.70 3.84
N VAL A 28 19.26 8.67 4.73
CA VAL A 28 17.96 8.96 5.36
C VAL A 28 16.91 9.38 4.33
N GLY A 29 17.34 9.83 3.15
CA GLY A 29 16.47 10.19 2.04
C GLY A 29 15.72 11.51 2.30
N ASP A 30 14.95 11.93 1.30
CA ASP A 30 14.22 13.19 1.37
C ASP A 30 13.11 13.13 2.41
N PHE A 31 13.07 14.16 3.26
CA PHE A 31 11.92 14.39 4.12
C PHE A 31 10.70 14.62 3.23
N LYS A 32 9.78 13.65 3.20
CA LYS A 32 8.46 13.89 2.63
C LYS A 32 7.71 14.84 3.56
N GLU A 33 7.36 16.02 3.05
CA GLU A 33 6.43 16.92 3.73
C GLU A 33 5.14 16.14 4.08
N ILE A 34 4.66 16.26 5.32
CA ILE A 34 3.41 15.61 5.75
C ILE A 34 2.24 16.36 5.11
N ARG A 35 1.97 16.09 3.82
CA ARG A 35 0.81 16.57 3.09
C ARG A 35 -0.30 15.53 3.08
N ALA A 36 -0.61 14.98 4.27
CA ALA A 36 -1.68 14.00 4.42
C ALA A 36 -3.02 14.51 3.84
N ALA A 37 -3.28 15.82 3.95
CA ALA A 37 -4.47 16.43 3.36
C ALA A 37 -4.46 16.45 1.83
N VAL A 38 -3.30 16.70 1.19
CA VAL A 38 -3.20 16.75 -0.29
C VAL A 38 -3.21 15.35 -0.89
N ASP A 39 -2.53 14.39 -0.26
CA ASP A 39 -2.56 12.99 -0.68
C ASP A 39 -3.96 12.37 -0.52
N LEU A 40 -4.69 12.78 0.53
CA LEU A 40 -6.09 12.37 0.71
C LEU A 40 -7.02 13.05 -0.31
N GLN A 41 -6.78 14.32 -0.64
CA GLN A 41 -7.52 15.02 -1.70
C GLN A 41 -7.24 14.46 -3.10
N ALA A 42 -6.04 13.93 -3.34
CA ALA A 42 -5.70 13.26 -4.58
C ALA A 42 -6.41 11.89 -4.73
N LYS A 43 -6.97 11.35 -3.63
CA LYS A 43 -7.66 10.07 -3.64
C LYS A 43 -9.15 10.24 -3.94
N SER A 44 -9.62 9.57 -4.99
CA SER A 44 -11.03 9.62 -5.38
C SER A 44 -11.91 8.78 -4.44
N TRP A 45 -13.19 9.13 -4.36
CA TRP A 45 -14.21 8.36 -3.64
C TRP A 45 -14.29 6.91 -4.12
N GLU A 46 -14.09 6.65 -5.41
CA GLU A 46 -14.03 5.30 -5.97
C GLU A 46 -12.97 4.42 -5.31
N THR A 47 -11.80 5.01 -4.97
CA THR A 47 -10.71 4.26 -4.33
C THR A 47 -10.96 4.05 -2.84
N LEU A 48 -11.66 4.98 -2.18
CA LEU A 48 -11.97 4.91 -0.75
C LEU A 48 -13.17 3.99 -0.46
N ALA A 49 -14.19 4.00 -1.32
CA ALA A 49 -15.38 3.15 -1.20
C ALA A 49 -15.09 1.69 -1.56
N ASN A 50 -13.97 1.42 -2.22
CA ASN A 50 -13.50 0.09 -2.53
C ASN A 50 -12.90 -0.59 -1.29
N ILE A 51 -13.72 -1.28 -0.50
CA ILE A 51 -13.30 -1.97 0.74
C ILE A 51 -13.11 -3.48 0.46
N PRO A 52 -11.86 -3.99 0.34
CA PRO A 52 -11.61 -5.37 -0.09
C PRO A 52 -12.22 -6.43 0.83
N SER A 53 -12.28 -6.14 2.13
CA SER A 53 -12.86 -7.04 3.13
C SER A 53 -14.36 -7.29 2.94
N PHE A 54 -15.07 -6.48 2.15
CA PHE A 54 -16.52 -6.58 1.93
C PHE A 54 -16.90 -6.86 0.47
N TYR A 55 -15.98 -7.41 -0.33
CA TYR A 55 -16.29 -7.75 -1.71
C TYR A 55 -17.37 -8.83 -1.83
N THR A 56 -18.39 -8.52 -2.63
CA THR A 56 -19.41 -9.49 -3.06
C THR A 56 -19.24 -9.74 -4.55
N PHE A 57 -19.05 -11.01 -4.92
CA PHE A 57 -18.85 -11.42 -6.31
C PHE A 57 -20.16 -11.70 -7.06
N ASN A 58 -21.29 -11.60 -6.38
CA ASN A 58 -22.63 -11.66 -7.00
C ASN A 58 -23.04 -10.26 -7.50
N HIS A 59 -22.43 -9.79 -8.58
CA HIS A 59 -22.76 -8.54 -9.26
C HIS A 59 -22.93 -8.79 -10.77
N ARG A 60 -23.41 -7.80 -11.52
CA ARG A 60 -23.67 -7.92 -12.98
C ARG A 60 -22.47 -8.42 -13.80
N GLY A 61 -21.24 -8.14 -13.35
CA GLY A 61 -20.01 -8.59 -13.99
C GLY A 61 -19.80 -10.10 -13.92
N LYS A 62 -20.43 -10.78 -12.96
CA LYS A 62 -20.41 -12.25 -12.86
C LYS A 62 -20.92 -12.90 -14.14
N ALA A 63 -21.94 -12.33 -14.78
CA ALA A 63 -22.53 -12.87 -16.01
C ALA A 63 -21.61 -12.77 -17.25
N LEU A 64 -20.58 -11.93 -17.18
CA LEU A 64 -19.59 -11.77 -18.24
C LEU A 64 -18.37 -12.69 -18.05
N SER A 65 -18.32 -13.47 -16.97
CA SER A 65 -17.23 -14.42 -16.72
C SER A 65 -17.34 -15.61 -17.68
N PRO A 66 -16.23 -16.07 -18.28
CA PRO A 66 -16.23 -17.25 -19.14
C PRO A 66 -16.59 -18.55 -18.41
N VAL A 67 -16.60 -18.54 -17.07
CA VAL A 67 -16.91 -19.68 -16.20
C VAL A 67 -18.33 -19.55 -15.61
N TYR A 68 -19.09 -18.51 -15.98
CA TYR A 68 -20.44 -18.34 -15.46
C TYR A 68 -21.44 -19.18 -16.25
N GLU A 69 -22.10 -20.09 -15.54
CA GLU A 69 -23.25 -20.83 -16.05
C GLU A 69 -24.53 -20.13 -15.61
N GLN A 70 -25.40 -19.81 -16.58
CA GLN A 70 -26.69 -19.20 -16.30
C GLN A 70 -27.61 -20.23 -15.62
N PRO A 71 -28.25 -19.87 -14.50
CA PRO A 71 -29.23 -20.75 -13.88
C PRO A 71 -30.40 -21.02 -14.82
N ASN A 72 -30.82 -22.29 -14.98
CA ASN A 72 -32.00 -22.65 -15.77
C ASN A 72 -33.27 -22.05 -15.10
N PRO A 73 -34.03 -21.16 -15.77
CA PRO A 73 -35.25 -20.59 -15.21
C PRO A 73 -36.28 -21.64 -14.78
N GLU A 74 -36.44 -22.69 -15.59
CA GLU A 74 -37.44 -23.75 -15.33
C GLU A 74 -37.12 -24.57 -14.08
N ALA A 75 -35.85 -24.62 -13.66
CA ALA A 75 -35.44 -25.34 -12.45
C ALA A 75 -35.86 -24.61 -11.17
N TYR A 76 -36.05 -23.29 -11.20
CA TYR A 76 -36.55 -22.53 -10.05
C TYR A 76 -38.04 -22.72 -9.82
N ASP A 77 -38.81 -22.71 -10.92
CA ASP A 77 -40.27 -22.89 -10.86
C ASP A 77 -40.60 -24.28 -10.28
N GLN A 78 -39.89 -25.32 -10.74
CA GLN A 78 -40.03 -26.68 -10.21
C GLN A 78 -39.66 -26.80 -8.73
N ALA A 79 -38.58 -26.13 -8.30
CA ALA A 79 -38.15 -26.14 -6.91
C ALA A 79 -39.16 -25.40 -6.00
N TYR A 80 -39.72 -24.28 -6.46
CA TYR A 80 -40.74 -23.53 -5.73
C TYR A 80 -42.04 -24.34 -5.58
N ASP A 81 -42.50 -24.96 -6.66
CA ASP A 81 -43.69 -25.82 -6.64
C ASP A 81 -43.52 -27.02 -5.69
N SER A 82 -42.31 -27.58 -5.60
CA SER A 82 -41.99 -28.68 -4.67
C SER A 82 -41.95 -28.29 -3.19
N LEU A 83 -41.78 -27.00 -2.88
CA LEU A 83 -41.81 -26.48 -1.50
C LEU A 83 -43.23 -26.11 -1.04
N LEU A 84 -44.18 -26.03 -1.97
CA LEU A 84 -45.58 -25.71 -1.71
C LEU A 84 -46.51 -26.96 -1.64
N GLN A 85 -45.98 -28.15 -1.93
CA GLN A 85 -46.61 -29.45 -1.71
C GLN A 85 -46.27 -30.01 -0.32
#